data_AF-K1V792-F1
#
_entry.id   AF-K1V792-F1
#
_cell.length_a   1.000
_cell.length_b   1.000
_cell.length_c   1.000
_cell.angle_alpha   90.00
_cell.angle_beta   90.00
_cell.angle_gamma   90.00
#
_symmetry.space_group_name_H-M   'P 1'
#
loop_
_entity.id
_entity.type
_entity.pdbx_description
1 polymer ?
#
loop_
_entity_poly.entity_id
_entity_poly.type
_entity_poly.pdbx_seq_one_letter_code
_entity_poly.pdbx_strand_id
1 'polypeptide(L)'
;MTIPKEKIKHIYIPDIYGKEKRKKEASKEGKLGVEGIDDAILLSLFEKADIKVMRVQNDDPITSIDMFELGLSGTPNAKQK
;
A
#
# COMPACT_ATOMS: atom_id res chain seq x y z
N MET A 1 20.72 15.84 0.46
CA MET A 1 20.92 14.82 1.52
C MET A 1 20.81 13.46 0.85
N THR A 2 21.90 12.72 0.72
CA THR A 2 21.95 11.46 -0.03
C THR A 2 21.94 10.29 0.95
N ILE A 3 21.00 9.35 0.78
CA ILE A 3 20.94 8.14 1.60
C ILE A 3 22.11 7.23 1.19
N PRO A 4 22.91 6.70 2.15
CA PRO A 4 23.97 5.75 1.84
C PRO A 4 23.40 4.51 1.13
N LYS A 5 24.04 4.08 0.03
CA LYS A 5 23.56 2.93 -0.79
C LYS A 5 23.43 1.66 0.03
N GLU A 6 24.31 1.47 1.01
CA GLU A 6 24.32 0.33 1.94
C GLU A 6 23.02 0.20 2.77
N LYS A 7 22.27 1.30 2.93
CA LYS A 7 21.00 1.31 3.67
C LYS A 7 19.78 1.05 2.79
N ILE A 8 19.96 0.88 1.48
CA ILE A 8 18.87 0.65 0.53
C ILE A 8 18.74 -0.84 0.27
N LYS A 9 17.60 -1.42 0.68
CA LYS A 9 17.23 -2.80 0.32
C LYS A 9 16.33 -2.76 -0.90
N HIS A 10 16.74 -3.42 -1.98
CA HIS A 10 15.95 -3.56 -3.19
C HIS A 10 15.13 -4.84 -3.14
N ILE A 11 13.81 -4.70 -3.33
CA ILE A 11 12.87 -5.82 -3.36
C ILE A 11 12.05 -5.69 -4.62
N TYR A 12 11.86 -6.80 -5.32
CA TYR A 12 11.11 -6.86 -6.56
C TYR A 12 9.87 -7.71 -6.35
N ILE A 13 8.74 -7.20 -6.83
CA ILE A 13 7.49 -7.96 -6.83
C ILE A 13 7.47 -8.97 -7.98
N PRO A 14 6.85 -10.14 -7.78
CA PRO A 14 6.64 -11.08 -8.87
C PRO A 14 5.64 -10.53 -9.89
N ASP A 15 5.79 -10.99 -11.13
CA ASP A 15 4.84 -10.68 -12.20
C ASP A 15 3.54 -11.46 -11.98
N ILE A 16 2.55 -10.79 -11.38
CA ILE A 16 1.21 -11.34 -11.20
C ILE A 16 0.29 -10.71 -12.23
N TYR A 17 -0.30 -11.53 -13.10
CA TYR A 17 -1.29 -11.06 -14.06
C TYR A 17 -2.62 -10.79 -13.37
N GLY A 18 -3.25 -9.68 -13.70
CA GLY A 18 -4.52 -9.31 -13.09
C GLY A 18 -4.78 -7.82 -13.16
N LYS A 19 -5.85 -7.44 -12.46
CA LYS A 19 -6.36 -6.08 -12.48
C LYS A 19 -6.81 -5.71 -11.08
N GLU A 20 -6.31 -4.57 -10.60
CA GLU A 20 -6.70 -4.04 -9.30
C GLU A 20 -8.20 -3.70 -9.28
N LYS A 21 -8.87 -4.03 -8.16
CA LYS A 21 -10.32 -3.83 -7.99
C LYS A 21 -10.79 -2.40 -8.24
N ARG A 22 -9.93 -1.40 -7.96
CA ARG A 22 -10.21 0.03 -8.19
C ARG A 22 -10.23 0.42 -9.68
N LYS A 23 -9.56 -0.33 -10.56
CA LYS A 23 -9.45 0.03 -11.99
C LYS A 23 -10.60 -0.58 -12.81
N LYS A 24 -10.99 0.07 -13.91
CA LYS A 24 -11.95 -0.47 -14.90
C LYS A 24 -11.29 -1.29 -16.01
N GLU A 25 -10.01 -1.07 -16.28
CA GLU A 25 -9.20 -1.88 -17.18
C GLU A 25 -7.92 -2.34 -16.50
N ALA A 26 -7.28 -3.38 -17.03
CA ALA A 26 -5.97 -3.82 -16.53
C ALA A 26 -4.93 -2.71 -16.79
N SER A 27 -3.84 -2.71 -16.01
CA SER A 27 -2.72 -1.80 -16.28
C SER A 27 -2.15 -2.06 -17.68
N LYS A 28 -1.38 -1.12 -18.25
CA LYS A 28 -0.80 -1.23 -19.61
C LYS A 28 -0.02 -2.55 -19.85
N GLU A 29 0.56 -3.13 -18.80
CA GLU A 29 1.27 -4.42 -18.84
C GLU A 29 0.42 -5.64 -18.49
N GLY A 30 -0.86 -5.46 -18.14
CA GLY A 30 -1.76 -6.54 -17.71
C GLY A 30 -1.47 -7.12 -16.32
N LYS A 31 -0.55 -6.48 -15.57
CA LYS A 31 -0.11 -6.92 -14.25
C LYS A 31 -0.87 -6.25 -13.11
N LEU A 32 -1.00 -7.00 -12.03
CA LEU A 32 -1.50 -6.57 -10.74
C LEU A 32 -0.43 -5.73 -10.04
N GLY A 33 -0.79 -4.52 -9.62
CA GLY A 33 0.10 -3.69 -8.82
C GLY A 33 0.17 -4.19 -7.37
N VAL A 34 1.12 -3.63 -6.61
CA VAL A 34 1.41 -4.01 -5.22
C VAL A 34 0.17 -4.00 -4.31
N GLU A 35 -0.76 -3.09 -4.55
CA GLU A 35 -1.99 -2.94 -3.76
C GLU A 35 -2.96 -4.13 -3.94
N GLY A 36 -2.82 -4.89 -5.03
CA GLY A 36 -3.63 -6.07 -5.31
C GLY A 36 -2.98 -7.39 -4.92
N ILE A 37 -1.68 -7.39 -4.57
CA ILE A 37 -0.93 -8.59 -4.21
C ILE A 37 -1.33 -9.03 -2.79
N ASP A 38 -1.38 -10.34 -2.57
CA ASP A 38 -1.66 -10.91 -1.24
C ASP A 38 -0.54 -10.57 -0.24
N ASP A 39 -0.93 -10.16 0.97
CA ASP A 39 0.00 -9.80 2.06
C ASP A 39 1.03 -10.90 2.33
N ALA A 40 0.66 -12.18 2.19
CA ALA A 40 1.58 -13.29 2.41
C ALA A 40 2.74 -13.29 1.41
N ILE A 41 2.49 -12.88 0.15
CA ILE A 41 3.54 -12.76 -0.86
C ILE A 41 4.51 -11.64 -0.47
N LEU A 42 4.00 -10.48 -0.06
CA LEU A 42 4.81 -9.34 0.40
C LEU A 42 5.66 -9.72 1.63
N LEU A 43 5.07 -10.38 2.62
CA LEU A 43 5.77 -10.86 3.82
C LEU A 43 6.92 -11.82 3.45
N SER A 44 6.68 -12.74 2.52
CA SER A 44 7.72 -13.67 2.06
C SER A 44 8.88 -12.98 1.34
N LEU A 45 8.62 -11.88 0.62
CA LEU A 45 9.65 -11.08 -0.04
C LEU A 45 10.49 -10.29 0.98
N PHE A 46 9.84 -9.75 2.01
CA PHE A 46 10.54 -9.09 3.12
C PHE A 46 11.44 -10.08 3.86
N GLU A 47 10.95 -11.27 4.16
CA GLU A 47 11.74 -12.32 4.80
C GLU A 47 12.97 -12.71 3.96
N LYS A 48 12.80 -12.91 2.63
CA LYS A 48 13.92 -13.18 1.72
C LYS A 48 14.96 -12.05 1.66
N ALA A 49 14.53 -10.80 1.90
CA ALA A 49 15.41 -9.63 1.97
C ALA A 49 15.99 -9.40 3.39
N ASP A 50 15.82 -10.36 4.30
CA ASP A 50 16.20 -10.25 5.71
C ASP A 50 15.60 -9.01 6.38
N ILE A 51 14.34 -8.71 6.06
CA ILE A 51 13.57 -7.61 6.64
C ILE A 51 12.60 -8.20 7.65
N LYS A 52 12.79 -7.82 8.91
CA LYS A 52 11.89 -8.18 9.99
C LYS A 52 10.65 -7.30 9.94
N VAL A 53 9.48 -7.93 9.93
CA VAL A 53 8.18 -7.25 9.96
C VAL A 53 7.56 -7.52 11.32
N MET A 54 7.00 -6.47 11.92
CA MET A 54 6.27 -6.56 13.18
C MET A 54 4.94 -5.85 13.01
N ARG A 55 3.86 -6.47 13.49
CA ARG A 55 2.59 -5.75 13.64
C ARG A 55 2.74 -4.80 14.81
N VAL A 56 2.54 -3.52 14.54
CA VAL A 56 2.53 -2.47 15.55
C VAL A 56 1.09 -2.10 15.82
N GLN A 57 0.70 -2.06 17.10
CA GLN A 57 -0.58 -1.49 17.49
C GLN A 57 -0.48 0.03 17.35
N ASN A 58 -1.43 0.64 16.65
CA ASN A 58 -1.54 2.09 16.62
C ASN A 58 -2.38 2.54 17.82
N ASP A 59 -1.72 3.13 18.81
CA ASP A 59 -2.37 3.60 20.04
C ASP A 59 -3.22 4.86 19.81
N ASP A 60 -2.97 5.60 18.73
CA ASP A 60 -3.72 6.79 18.34
C ASP A 60 -4.10 6.73 16.84
N PRO A 61 -5.11 5.92 16.48
CA PRO A 61 -5.55 5.82 15.09
C PRO A 61 -6.34 7.05 14.66
N ILE A 62 -6.04 7.55 13.45
CA ILE A 62 -6.87 8.58 12.80
C ILE A 62 -8.31 8.06 12.72
N THR A 63 -9.22 8.81 13.34
CA THR A 63 -10.64 8.51 13.37
C THR A 63 -11.39 9.24 12.26
N SER A 64 -12.63 8.82 12.02
CA SER A 64 -13.53 9.54 11.11
C SER A 64 -13.84 10.97 11.57
N ILE A 65 -13.76 11.23 12.89
CA ILE A 65 -13.98 12.58 13.46
C ILE A 65 -12.84 13.49 13.06
N ASP A 66 -11.59 13.04 13.18
CA ASP A 66 -10.41 13.81 12.76
C ASP A 66 -10.51 14.20 11.28
N MET A 67 -10.93 13.26 10.42
CA MET A 67 -11.13 13.54 9.00
C MET A 67 -12.26 14.56 8.74
N PHE A 68 -13.29 14.60 9.59
CA PHE A 68 -14.37 15.58 9.50
C PHE A 68 -13.91 16.97 9.97
N GLU A 69 -13.21 17.05 11.11
CA GLU A 69 -12.65 18.30 11.63
C GLU A 69 -11.64 18.93 10.66
N LEU A 70 -10.85 18.11 9.97
CA LEU A 70 -9.94 18.54 8.91
C LEU A 70 -10.63 18.92 7.60
N GLY A 71 -11.96 18.78 7.50
CA GLY A 71 -12.73 19.05 6.28
C GLY A 71 -12.45 18.08 5.12
N LEU A 72 -11.78 16.96 5.39
CA LEU A 72 -11.46 15.91 4.42
C LEU A 72 -12.62 14.95 4.20
N SER A 73 -13.64 14.98 5.06
CA SER A 73 -14.86 14.18 4.95
C SER A 73 -16.11 14.99 5.32
N GLY A 74 -17.30 14.49 4.95
CA GLY A 74 -18.59 15.14 5.29
C GLY A 74 -18.97 16.35 4.43
N THR A 75 -18.15 16.75 3.46
CA THR A 75 -18.49 17.80 2.50
C THR A 75 -19.51 17.31 1.46
N PRO A 76 -20.31 18.22 0.86
CA PRO A 76 -21.18 17.87 -0.26
C PRO A 76 -20.33 17.20 -1.36
N ASN A 77 -20.78 16.03 -1.84
CA ASN A 77 -20.10 15.17 -2.81
C ASN A 77 -19.00 14.23 -2.28
N ALA A 78 -18.67 14.22 -0.98
CA ALA A 78 -17.66 13.29 -0.42
C ALA A 78 -17.97 11.79 -0.63
N LYS A 79 -19.24 11.45 -0.90
CA LYS A 79 -19.71 10.07 -1.20
C LYS A 79 -19.96 9.80 -2.68
N GLN A 80 -19.66 10.72 -3.59
CA GLN A 80 -19.86 10.45 -5.01
C GLN A 80 -18.82 9.43 -5.51
N LYS A 81 -19.35 8.34 -6.08
CA LYS A 81 -18.60 7.21 -6.67
C LYS A 81 -18.20 7.50 -8.10
#